data_AF-A0A3D2F5K5-F1
#
_entry.id   AF-A0A3D2F5K5-F1
#
_cell.length_a   1.000
_cell.length_b   1.000
_cell.length_c   1.000
_cell.angle_alpha   90.00
_cell.angle_beta   90.00
_cell.angle_gamma   90.00
#
_symmetry.space_group_name_H-M   'P 1'
#
loop_
_entity.id
_entity.type
_entity.pdbx_description
1 polymer ?
#
loop_
_entity_poly.entity_id
_entity_poly.type
_entity_poly.pdbx_seq_one_letter_code
_entity_poly.pdbx_strand_id
1 'polypeptide(L)' 'MDLGISGKRALVCASSKGLGLGCAQQLAAAGVNLV' A
#
# COMPACT_ATOMS: atom_id res chain seq x y z
N MET A 1 -4.69 14.23 0.78
CA MET A 1 -3.30 14.73 0.79
C MET A 1 -2.56 14.00 -0.30
N ASP A 2 -1.77 14.70 -1.12
CA ASP A 2 -0.93 14.03 -2.13
C ASP A 2 0.41 13.63 -1.49
N LEU A 3 0.76 12.36 -1.63
CA LEU A 3 1.98 11.78 -1.06
C LEU A 3 3.10 11.63 -2.12
N GLY A 4 2.82 11.88 -3.41
CA GLY A 4 3.82 11.76 -4.49
C GLY A 4 4.30 10.33 -4.76
N ILE A 5 3.56 9.31 -4.30
CA ILE A 5 3.92 7.88 -4.43
C ILE A 5 3.05 7.12 -5.44
N SER A 6 2.10 7.79 -6.10
CA SER A 6 1.25 7.17 -7.12
C SER A 6 2.09 6.57 -8.26
N GLY A 7 1.71 5.38 -8.72
CA GLY A 7 2.41 4.62 -9.77
C GLY A 7 3.66 3.87 -9.31
N LYS A 8 4.15 4.09 -8.08
CA LYS A 8 5.29 3.32 -7.54
C LYS A 8 4.88 1.89 -7.19
N ARG A 9 5.88 1.03 -6.93
CA ARG A 9 5.69 -0.36 -6.46
C ARG A 9 6.15 -0.49 -5.01
N ALA A 10 5.41 -1.23 -4.18
CA ALA A 10 5.78 -1.53 -2.80
C ALA A 10 5.48 -2.99 -2.44
N LEU A 11 6.30 -3.56 -1.56
CA LEU A 11 6.11 -4.89 -0.98
C LEU A 11 5.58 -4.74 0.44
N VAL A 12 4.46 -5.39 0.77
CA VAL A 12 3.94 -5.40 2.14
C VAL A 12 3.83 -6.85 2.63
N CYS A 13 4.84 -7.30 3.36
CA CYS A 13 4.90 -8.65 3.92
C CYS A 13 3.76 -8.90 4.93
N ALA A 14 3.25 -10.14 4.96
CA ALA A 14 2.20 -10.58 5.88
C ALA A 14 0.93 -9.69 5.88
N SER A 15 0.57 -9.16 4.70
CA SER A 15 -0.55 -8.22 4.53
C SER A 15 -1.93 -8.86 4.38
N SER A 16 -2.08 -10.14 4.71
CA SER A 16 -3.35 -10.85 4.55
C SER A 16 -4.44 -10.38 5.53
N LYS A 17 -4.06 -9.89 6.72
CA LYS A 17 -4.98 -9.40 7.78
C LYS A 17 -4.31 -8.36 8.69
N GLY A 18 -5.10 -7.72 9.54
CA GLY A 18 -4.61 -6.84 10.61
C GLY A 18 -3.90 -5.61 10.08
N LEU A 19 -2.82 -5.21 10.75
CA LEU A 19 -2.08 -3.99 10.42
C LEU A 19 -1.45 -4.05 9.02
N GLY A 20 -0.92 -5.21 8.62
CA GLY A 20 -0.33 -5.38 7.28
C GLY A 20 -1.35 -5.12 6.16
N LEU A 21 -2.59 -5.58 6.34
CA LEU A 21 -3.69 -5.30 5.42
C LEU A 21 -4.05 -3.82 5.40
N GLY A 22 -4.14 -3.18 6.57
CA GLY A 22 -4.41 -1.75 6.67
C GLY A 22 -3.37 -0.89 5.94
N CYS A 23 -2.08 -1.22 6.11
CA CYS A 23 -0.98 -0.56 5.41
C CYS A 23 -1.08 -0.75 3.89
N ALA A 24 -1.33 -1.98 3.43
CA ALA A 24 -1.53 -2.28 2.00
C ALA A 24 -2.71 -1.49 1.42
N GLN A 25 -3.85 -1.44 2.11
CA GLN A 25 -5.04 -0.72 1.65
C GLN A 25 -4.80 0.79 1.49
N GLN A 26 -4.09 1.41 2.44
CA GLN A 26 -3.78 2.85 2.35
C GLN A 26 -2.78 3.15 1.21
N LEU A 27 -1.78 2.29 1.02
CA LEU A 27 -0.85 2.42 -0.12
C LEU A 27 -1.57 2.25 -1.46
N ALA A 28 -2.48 1.29 -1.57
CA ALA A 28 -3.30 1.09 -2.76
C ALA A 28 -4.20 2.30 -3.03
N ALA A 29 -4.82 2.88 -1.99
CA ALA A 29 -5.61 4.11 -2.10
C ALA A 29 -4.78 5.32 -2.55
N ALA A 30 -3.48 5.35 -2.23
CA ALA A 30 -2.53 6.33 -2.73
C ALA A 30 -2.02 6.05 -4.16
N GLY A 31 -2.52 4.98 -4.83
CA GLY A 31 -2.17 4.63 -6.20
C GLY A 31 -0.88 3.81 -6.34
N VAL A 32 -0.43 3.14 -5.27
CA VAL A 32 0.76 2.28 -5.29
C VAL A 32 0.39 0.86 -5.75
N ASN A 33 1.23 0.28 -6.61
CA ASN A 33 1.12 -1.12 -7.02
C ASN A 33 1.79 -2.04 -5.98
N LEU A 34 1.08 -3.06 -5.50
CA LEU A 34 1.54 -3.88 -4.38
C LEU A 34 1.95 -5.29 -4.80
N VAL A 35 2.90 -5.85 -4.04
CA VAL A 35 3.29 -7.26 -4.02
C VAL A 35 3.21 -7.77 -2.58
#